data_AF-A0A2T1DPL1-F1
#
_entry.id   AF-A0A2T1DPL1-F1
#
_cell.length_a   1.000
_cell.length_b   1.000
_cell.length_c   1.000
_cell.angle_alpha   90.00
_cell.angle_beta   90.00
_cell.angle_gamma   90.00
#
_symmetry.space_group_name_H-M   'P 1'
#
loop_
_entity.id
_entity.type
_entity.pdbx_description
1 polymer ?
#
loop_
_entity_poly.entity_id
_entity_poly.type
_entity_poly.pdbx_seq_one_letter_code
_entity_poly.pdbx_strand_id
1 'polypeptide(L)'
;MSYSGHFEKSAYVGYTATPFANIFIYPDPDKKNPEFGDDLFPRSFIINLPAPSNYIGPVQIFGLDTDPAIGLEASEALPIIRTVEDQKEWMPDKHKKGHVPGELPGSLKQAIKAFILCCAARIVRGQEYEHNSMLVHVARFTAVQSKVAKQVKDELTSLQKRLRYGDSNAPGKLEEEFEQLWKDDFVPTTSFILSSIPDPQLKSVSWEEVKPLLHHAASKIQVKKINGTAKDVLDYWEHKNGLSVIAIGGDKLSRGLTLEGLSISYYLRASKMYDTLMQMGRWFGYRPGYLDLCRLYTTNDLVEWYEHITVASEELRQEFDYMADAGATPDEFGLKVRTHPQGLVITGANKMKTGTVMRLSYTRTLSETTILHKDENINLKNLEVTEEILRSLGSYTKQENRKYIWTNVSPEKVIYFLSGYQSHENCKLANTSLLVKYIKAQLPHELTSWTVVLISSNRAKNKRNIAGNEVGLTLRRDASSESSQEYRLIKSRLLSPTDEWLDLSQETRDEILEITRRRRAEAGKPPSSSNTPDGKILRSKRSPINGLLLLYPLDPEEINSEIPVIGFVISFPDSKTAQMVEYKVNNVYWKEEFVSHDGAKYLENTGGGYWKCTLWLYHPPPITRDCIRCLSRY
;
A
#
# COMPACT_ATOMS: atom_id res chain seq x y z
N MET A 1 6.99 33.31 -3.65
CA MET A 1 7.95 33.11 -4.76
C MET A 1 8.18 34.48 -5.39
N SER A 2 9.26 35.19 -5.05
CA SER A 2 9.53 36.55 -5.60
C SER A 2 11.00 36.75 -5.99
N TYR A 3 11.73 35.66 -6.25
CA TYR A 3 13.13 35.70 -6.70
C TYR A 3 13.32 35.19 -8.14
N SER A 4 12.25 34.71 -8.80
CA SER A 4 12.31 34.16 -10.15
C SER A 4 12.37 35.21 -11.28
N GLY A 5 12.28 36.50 -10.96
CA GLY A 5 12.30 37.59 -11.96
C GLY A 5 13.68 38.13 -12.35
N HIS A 6 14.77 37.64 -11.72
CA HIS A 6 16.13 38.16 -11.94
C HIS A 6 17.04 37.23 -12.74
N PHE A 7 16.56 36.07 -13.17
CA PHE A 7 17.35 35.09 -13.91
C PHE A 7 16.72 34.83 -15.28
N GLU A 8 17.52 34.87 -16.34
CA GLU A 8 17.09 34.54 -17.72
C GLU A 8 16.55 33.10 -17.84
N LYS A 9 16.96 32.21 -16.92
CA LYS A 9 16.46 30.83 -16.80
C LYS A 9 16.19 30.52 -15.34
N SER A 10 15.02 29.94 -15.07
CA SER A 10 14.62 29.45 -13.76
C SER A 10 14.16 28.00 -13.88
N ALA A 11 14.55 27.15 -12.91
CA ALA A 11 14.13 25.75 -12.84
C ALA A 11 13.49 25.47 -11.47
N TYR A 12 12.40 24.70 -11.46
CA TYR A 12 11.77 24.18 -10.25
C TYR A 12 11.96 22.66 -10.23
N VAL A 13 12.61 22.16 -9.18
CA VAL A 13 12.81 20.72 -8.97
C VAL A 13 12.12 20.34 -7.66
N GLY A 14 11.09 19.50 -7.76
CA GLY A 14 10.40 18.93 -6.61
C GLY A 14 11.02 17.59 -6.21
N TYR A 15 11.28 17.39 -4.92
CA TYR A 15 11.65 16.08 -4.37
C TYR A 15 10.56 15.64 -3.40
N THR A 16 10.16 14.37 -3.46
CA THR A 16 9.13 13.82 -2.57
C THR A 16 9.36 12.34 -2.33
N ALA A 17 9.10 11.89 -1.10
CA ALA A 17 9.07 10.47 -0.76
C ALA A 17 7.76 9.80 -1.20
N THR A 18 6.67 10.58 -1.36
CA THR A 18 5.36 10.12 -1.82
C THR A 18 4.99 10.88 -3.09
N PRO A 19 5.12 10.27 -4.29
CA PRO A 19 4.98 11.03 -5.53
C PRO A 19 3.52 11.37 -5.84
N PHE A 20 2.56 10.73 -5.17
CA PHE A 20 1.12 10.88 -5.38
C PHE A 20 0.67 12.36 -5.41
N ALA A 21 1.01 13.16 -4.40
CA ALA A 21 0.52 14.55 -4.34
C ALA A 21 0.91 15.40 -5.57
N ASN A 22 2.09 15.16 -6.16
CA ASN A 22 2.60 15.91 -7.31
C ASN A 22 2.06 15.36 -8.63
N ILE A 23 1.92 14.04 -8.74
CA ILE A 23 1.40 13.36 -9.93
C ILE A 23 -0.05 13.79 -10.24
N PHE A 24 -0.84 14.06 -9.21
CA PHE A 24 -2.27 14.35 -9.34
C PHE A 24 -2.61 15.84 -9.28
N ILE A 25 -1.59 16.71 -9.36
CA ILE A 25 -1.82 18.10 -9.74
C ILE A 25 -2.39 18.06 -11.16
N TYR A 26 -3.63 18.53 -11.31
CA TYR A 26 -4.35 18.51 -12.58
C TYR A 26 -3.89 19.68 -13.44
N PRO A 27 -3.16 19.43 -14.55
CA PRO A 27 -2.88 20.48 -15.51
C PRO A 27 -4.12 20.64 -16.34
N ASP A 28 -4.86 21.69 -16.04
CA ASP A 28 -5.89 22.16 -16.93
C ASP A 28 -5.22 23.12 -17.92
N PRO A 29 -4.90 22.69 -19.16
CA PRO A 29 -4.30 23.57 -20.16
C PRO A 29 -5.19 24.79 -20.44
N ASP A 30 -6.50 24.68 -20.17
CA ASP A 30 -7.49 25.74 -20.35
C ASP A 30 -7.76 26.54 -19.06
N LYS A 31 -7.23 26.11 -17.89
CA LYS A 31 -7.32 26.88 -16.63
C LYS A 31 -5.93 27.10 -16.02
N LYS A 32 -5.12 27.91 -16.70
CA LYS A 32 -4.01 28.60 -16.04
C LYS A 32 -4.55 29.48 -14.93
N ASN A 33 -3.89 29.48 -13.78
CA ASN A 33 -4.24 30.43 -12.75
C ASN A 33 -3.84 31.84 -13.24
N PRO A 34 -4.76 32.81 -13.34
CA PRO A 34 -4.44 34.14 -13.87
C PRO A 34 -3.35 34.87 -13.07
N GLU A 35 -3.21 34.56 -11.79
CA GLU A 35 -2.25 35.17 -10.86
C GLU A 35 -0.93 34.39 -10.78
N PHE A 36 -0.98 33.05 -10.85
CA PHE A 36 0.18 32.20 -10.58
C PHE A 36 0.71 31.40 -11.80
N GLY A 37 0.03 31.46 -12.94
CA GLY A 37 0.46 30.81 -14.19
C GLY A 37 0.15 29.31 -14.25
N ASP A 38 1.11 28.55 -14.78
CA ASP A 38 1.02 27.10 -14.94
C ASP A 38 1.01 26.36 -13.59
N ASP A 39 0.59 25.10 -13.59
CA ASP A 39 0.61 24.27 -12.39
C ASP A 39 2.04 23.75 -12.06
N LEU A 40 2.13 22.97 -10.97
CA LEU A 40 3.39 22.38 -10.50
C LEU A 40 3.57 20.91 -10.91
N PHE A 41 2.80 20.41 -11.90
CA PHE A 41 3.03 19.06 -12.41
C PHE A 41 4.42 19.00 -13.09
N PRO A 42 5.25 17.97 -12.84
CA PRO A 42 6.55 17.88 -13.48
C PRO A 42 6.41 17.80 -15.00
N ARG A 43 7.04 18.71 -15.77
CA ARG A 43 6.98 18.69 -17.25
C ARG A 43 8.16 17.98 -17.90
N SER A 44 9.35 18.13 -17.31
CA SER A 44 10.61 17.73 -17.95
C SER A 44 11.02 16.30 -17.64
N PHE A 45 10.97 15.89 -16.37
CA PHE A 45 11.36 14.54 -15.94
C PHE A 45 10.72 14.15 -14.60
N ILE A 46 10.63 12.84 -14.38
CA ILE A 46 10.44 12.22 -13.06
C ILE A 46 11.48 11.11 -12.98
N ILE A 47 12.32 11.14 -11.95
CA ILE A 47 13.39 10.16 -11.74
C ILE A 47 13.17 9.54 -10.37
N ASN A 48 13.10 8.20 -10.33
CA ASN A 48 13.14 7.48 -9.07
C ASN A 48 14.58 7.39 -8.58
N LEU A 49 14.77 7.70 -7.30
CA LEU A 49 16.03 7.45 -6.63
C LEU A 49 15.93 6.09 -5.92
N PRO A 50 16.84 5.14 -6.21
CA PRO A 50 16.82 3.85 -5.53
C PRO A 50 17.05 4.06 -4.04
N ALA A 51 16.28 3.34 -3.22
CA ALA A 51 16.49 3.34 -1.78
C ALA A 51 17.80 2.58 -1.47
N PRO A 52 18.66 3.09 -0.58
CA PRO A 52 19.81 2.32 -0.12
C PRO A 52 19.34 1.10 0.68
N SER A 53 20.17 0.06 0.73
CA SER A 53 19.82 -1.24 1.34
C SER A 53 19.49 -1.18 2.83
N ASN A 54 19.86 -0.11 3.52
CA ASN A 54 19.61 0.12 4.94
C ASN A 54 18.38 1.01 5.23
N TYR A 55 17.61 1.40 4.21
CA TYR A 55 16.35 2.11 4.38
C TYR A 55 15.19 1.13 4.58
N ILE A 56 14.39 1.34 5.63
CA ILE A 56 13.22 0.50 5.92
C ILE A 56 11.96 1.18 5.39
N GLY A 57 11.47 0.68 4.26
CA GLY A 57 10.26 1.16 3.60
C GLY A 57 9.03 0.26 3.83
N PRO A 58 7.92 0.58 3.16
CA PRO A 58 6.70 -0.21 3.20
C PRO A 58 6.91 -1.67 2.78
N VAL A 59 7.72 -1.90 1.75
CA VAL A 59 8.08 -3.25 1.24
C VAL A 59 8.73 -4.10 2.33
N GLN A 60 9.66 -3.55 3.10
CA GLN A 60 10.31 -4.32 4.16
C GLN A 60 9.35 -4.60 5.32
N ILE A 61 8.49 -3.65 5.70
CA ILE A 61 7.65 -3.79 6.90
C ILE A 61 6.44 -4.67 6.66
N PHE A 62 5.74 -4.47 5.54
CA PHE A 62 4.50 -5.18 5.21
C PHE A 62 4.74 -6.36 4.28
N GLY A 63 5.96 -6.49 3.74
CA GLY A 63 6.27 -7.48 2.74
C GLY A 63 5.71 -7.14 1.37
N LEU A 64 6.09 -7.97 0.41
CA LEU A 64 5.51 -8.06 -0.91
C LEU A 64 5.46 -9.52 -1.28
N ASP A 65 4.45 -9.91 -2.04
CA ASP A 65 4.48 -11.18 -2.72
C ASP A 65 5.12 -11.05 -4.09
N THR A 66 5.69 -12.15 -4.56
CA THR A 66 6.14 -12.23 -5.94
C THR A 66 4.94 -12.02 -6.83
N ASP A 67 5.01 -10.99 -7.66
CA ASP A 67 4.09 -10.81 -8.76
C ASP A 67 4.86 -10.64 -10.07
N PRO A 68 5.11 -11.76 -10.77
CA PRO A 68 5.81 -11.75 -12.04
C PRO A 68 5.06 -10.99 -13.14
N ALA A 69 3.74 -10.81 -12.99
CA ALA A 69 2.92 -10.14 -13.99
C ALA A 69 3.16 -8.62 -14.02
N ILE A 70 3.62 -8.04 -12.91
CA ILE A 70 4.08 -6.65 -12.84
C ILE A 70 5.58 -6.54 -12.53
N GLY A 71 6.28 -7.67 -12.39
CA GLY A 71 7.71 -7.70 -12.10
C GLY A 71 8.07 -7.43 -10.63
N LEU A 72 7.14 -7.58 -9.69
CA LEU A 72 7.43 -7.53 -8.25
C LEU A 72 8.01 -8.86 -7.78
N GLU A 73 8.96 -8.77 -6.85
CA GLU A 73 9.56 -9.93 -6.20
C GLU A 73 9.04 -10.06 -4.78
N ALA A 74 8.95 -11.29 -4.29
CA ALA A 74 8.61 -11.51 -2.90
C ALA A 74 9.65 -10.85 -2.00
N SER A 75 9.15 -10.10 -1.03
CA SER A 75 9.89 -9.60 0.12
C SER A 75 9.15 -10.10 1.35
N GLU A 76 9.81 -10.89 2.18
CA GLU A 76 9.22 -11.29 3.46
C GLU A 76 9.07 -10.06 4.36
N ALA A 77 7.92 -9.94 5.03
CA ALA A 77 7.66 -8.86 5.95
C ALA A 77 8.54 -8.98 7.19
N LEU A 78 9.06 -7.85 7.69
CA LEU A 78 9.77 -7.83 8.96
C LEU A 78 8.82 -8.23 10.11
N PRO A 79 9.26 -9.08 11.05
CA PRO A 79 8.42 -9.56 12.16
C PRO A 79 8.27 -8.51 13.27
N ILE A 80 7.96 -7.27 12.90
CA ILE A 80 7.78 -6.12 13.80
C ILE A 80 6.32 -5.71 13.98
N ILE A 81 5.40 -6.27 13.18
CA ILE A 81 3.95 -6.00 13.27
C ILE A 81 3.30 -6.86 14.36
N ARG A 82 2.46 -6.24 15.19
CA ARG A 82 1.65 -6.90 16.22
C ARG A 82 0.18 -6.54 16.01
N THR A 83 -0.64 -7.53 15.70
CA THR A 83 -2.06 -7.31 15.46
C THR A 83 -2.79 -6.93 16.75
N VAL A 84 -3.64 -5.91 16.67
CA VAL A 84 -4.47 -5.41 17.77
C VAL A 84 -5.93 -5.76 17.53
N GLU A 85 -6.53 -6.50 18.45
CA GLU A 85 -7.92 -6.98 18.35
C GLU A 85 -8.80 -6.51 19.53
N ASP A 86 -8.19 -6.10 20.63
CA ASP A 86 -8.86 -5.68 21.87
C ASP A 86 -9.23 -4.19 21.92
N GLN A 87 -9.10 -3.46 20.81
CA GLN A 87 -9.29 -2.01 20.79
C GLN A 87 -10.75 -1.57 20.73
N LYS A 88 -11.67 -2.38 20.20
CA LYS A 88 -13.02 -1.92 19.80
C LYS A 88 -13.84 -1.35 20.97
N GLU A 89 -13.77 -1.97 22.14
CA GLU A 89 -14.49 -1.50 23.33
C GLU A 89 -13.84 -0.26 23.95
N TRP A 90 -12.53 -0.13 23.83
CA TRP A 90 -11.78 1.01 24.33
C TRP A 90 -11.90 2.24 23.41
N MET A 91 -11.72 2.05 22.11
CA MET A 91 -11.68 3.08 21.10
C MET A 91 -12.41 2.60 19.82
N PRO A 92 -13.72 2.85 19.69
CA PRO A 92 -14.43 2.57 18.46
C PRO A 92 -13.90 3.42 17.29
N ASP A 93 -13.84 2.84 16.10
CA ASP A 93 -13.38 3.53 14.88
C ASP A 93 -14.13 4.83 14.62
N LYS A 94 -15.45 4.81 14.88
CA LYS A 94 -16.33 5.98 14.84
C LYS A 94 -16.69 6.41 16.25
N HIS A 95 -16.18 7.57 16.67
CA HIS A 95 -16.53 8.16 17.95
C HIS A 95 -16.68 9.69 17.86
N LYS A 96 -17.43 10.26 18.82
CA LYS A 96 -17.67 11.70 18.95
C LYS A 96 -16.60 12.35 19.84
N LYS A 97 -16.49 13.69 19.81
CA LYS A 97 -15.55 14.47 20.64
C LYS A 97 -15.68 14.19 22.15
N GLY A 98 -16.86 13.79 22.60
CA GLY A 98 -17.15 13.47 24.00
C GLY A 98 -16.75 12.06 24.44
N HIS A 99 -16.28 11.20 23.54
CA HIS A 99 -15.94 9.79 23.83
C HIS A 99 -15.07 9.65 25.07
N VAL A 100 -15.40 8.68 25.91
CA VAL A 100 -14.61 8.29 27.08
C VAL A 100 -14.06 6.91 26.74
N PRO A 101 -12.73 6.77 26.57
CA PRO A 101 -12.16 5.45 26.35
C PRO A 101 -12.46 4.52 27.53
N GLY A 102 -12.74 3.25 27.24
CA GLY A 102 -12.97 2.21 28.25
C GLY A 102 -11.71 1.85 29.04
N GLU A 103 -11.60 0.62 29.52
CA GLU A 103 -10.36 0.15 30.15
C GLU A 103 -9.19 0.12 29.16
N LEU A 104 -7.98 0.43 29.64
CA LEU A 104 -6.79 0.45 28.79
C LEU A 104 -6.51 -0.97 28.27
N PRO A 105 -6.47 -1.18 26.93
CA PRO A 105 -6.38 -2.51 26.34
C PRO A 105 -5.06 -3.19 26.69
N GLY A 106 -5.09 -4.52 26.74
CA GLY A 106 -3.92 -5.34 27.03
C GLY A 106 -2.80 -5.11 26.02
N SER A 107 -3.16 -4.94 24.74
CA SER A 107 -2.21 -4.62 23.67
C SER A 107 -1.46 -3.32 23.89
N LEU A 108 -2.11 -2.27 24.40
CA LEU A 108 -1.45 -0.99 24.68
C LEU A 108 -0.58 -1.06 25.95
N LYS A 109 -1.02 -1.82 26.97
CA LYS A 109 -0.16 -2.11 28.15
C LYS A 109 1.10 -2.86 27.73
N GLN A 110 0.99 -3.85 26.85
CA GLN A 110 2.12 -4.57 26.28
C GLN A 110 3.02 -3.66 25.47
N ALA A 111 2.47 -2.76 24.65
CA ALA A 111 3.25 -1.79 23.88
C ALA A 111 4.07 -0.84 24.77
N ILE A 112 3.52 -0.40 25.92
CA ILE A 112 4.26 0.40 26.90
C ILE A 112 5.43 -0.40 27.51
N LYS A 113 5.19 -1.68 27.87
CA LYS A 113 6.26 -2.58 28.34
C LYS A 113 7.33 -2.81 27.26
N ALA A 114 6.94 -3.03 26.01
CA ALA A 114 7.86 -3.15 24.89
C ALA A 114 8.72 -1.89 24.69
N PHE A 115 8.15 -0.70 24.93
CA PHE A 115 8.92 0.55 24.84
C PHE A 115 9.97 0.67 25.95
N ILE A 116 9.65 0.24 27.17
CA ILE A 116 10.63 0.17 28.26
C ILE A 116 11.76 -0.81 27.93
N LEU A 117 11.44 -2.02 27.41
CA LEU A 117 12.43 -2.99 26.95
C LEU A 117 13.33 -2.43 25.86
N CYS A 118 12.73 -1.77 24.85
CA CYS A 118 13.48 -1.13 23.79
C CYS A 118 14.47 -0.09 24.34
N CYS A 119 14.02 0.80 25.23
CA CYS A 119 14.89 1.79 25.86
C CYS A 119 16.03 1.13 26.66
N ALA A 120 15.74 0.09 27.45
CA ALA A 120 16.75 -0.64 28.21
C ALA A 120 17.78 -1.33 27.31
N ALA A 121 17.34 -2.04 26.28
CA ALA A 121 18.22 -2.69 25.31
C ALA A 121 19.08 -1.67 24.53
N ARG A 122 18.53 -0.50 24.20
CA ARG A 122 19.29 0.59 23.57
C ARG A 122 20.36 1.15 24.50
N ILE A 123 20.11 1.22 25.81
CA ILE A 123 21.14 1.60 26.80
C ILE A 123 22.29 0.58 26.80
N VAL A 124 22.00 -0.73 26.80
CA VAL A 124 23.04 -1.79 26.68
C VAL A 124 23.89 -1.58 25.43
N ARG A 125 23.27 -1.18 24.32
CA ARG A 125 23.96 -0.89 23.04
C ARG A 125 24.74 0.42 23.01
N GLY A 126 24.79 1.18 24.11
CA GLY A 126 25.48 2.46 24.19
C GLY A 126 24.69 3.64 23.62
N GLN A 127 23.38 3.49 23.40
CA GLN A 127 22.49 4.54 22.87
C GLN A 127 21.71 5.25 23.98
N GLU A 128 22.28 5.36 25.18
CA GLU A 128 21.61 5.95 26.35
C GLU A 128 21.22 7.42 26.15
N TYR A 129 22.07 8.17 25.45
CA TYR A 129 21.91 9.60 25.19
C TYR A 129 21.21 9.88 23.86
N GLU A 130 20.78 8.84 23.14
CA GLU A 130 19.97 8.99 21.94
C GLU A 130 18.50 9.22 22.29
N HIS A 131 17.78 9.89 21.40
CA HIS A 131 16.34 10.03 21.55
C HIS A 131 15.63 8.68 21.36
N ASN A 132 14.55 8.49 22.13
CA ASN A 132 13.70 7.31 22.12
C ASN A 132 12.26 7.80 22.08
N SER A 133 11.47 7.37 21.09
CA SER A 133 10.07 7.75 21.03
C SER A 133 9.15 6.57 20.79
N MET A 134 7.97 6.67 21.42
CA MET A 134 6.81 5.83 21.15
C MET A 134 5.67 6.71 20.67
N LEU A 135 4.94 6.29 19.64
CA LEU A 135 3.76 6.99 19.12
C LEU A 135 2.49 6.25 19.55
N VAL A 136 1.53 6.97 20.12
CA VAL A 136 0.15 6.48 20.31
C VAL A 136 -0.80 7.35 19.50
N HIS A 137 -1.36 6.78 18.43
CA HIS A 137 -2.23 7.45 17.48
C HIS A 137 -3.55 6.69 17.32
N VAL A 138 -4.53 7.06 18.15
CA VAL A 138 -5.81 6.34 18.31
C VAL A 138 -7.04 7.22 18.16
N ALA A 139 -6.92 8.55 18.30
CA ALA A 139 -8.07 9.45 18.27
C ALA A 139 -7.75 10.78 17.59
N ARG A 140 -8.74 11.33 16.87
CA ARG A 140 -8.62 12.66 16.22
C ARG A 140 -8.78 13.83 17.18
N PHE A 141 -9.63 13.65 18.19
CA PHE A 141 -10.07 14.74 19.04
C PHE A 141 -9.11 14.95 20.21
N THR A 142 -8.62 16.17 20.36
CA THR A 142 -7.74 16.59 21.46
C THR A 142 -8.32 16.30 22.85
N ALA A 143 -9.65 16.37 22.99
CA ALA A 143 -10.35 16.01 24.22
C ALA A 143 -10.21 14.52 24.57
N VAL A 144 -10.37 13.63 23.58
CA VAL A 144 -10.22 12.18 23.76
C VAL A 144 -8.74 11.82 23.97
N GLN A 145 -7.83 12.44 23.21
CA GLN A 145 -6.38 12.27 23.37
C GLN A 145 -5.91 12.62 24.79
N SER A 146 -6.52 13.63 25.43
CA SER A 146 -6.18 13.99 26.80
C SER A 146 -6.57 12.91 27.81
N LYS A 147 -7.68 12.19 27.57
CA LYS A 147 -8.08 11.03 28.38
C LYS A 147 -7.14 9.84 28.18
N VAL A 148 -6.80 9.55 26.92
CA VAL A 148 -5.80 8.51 26.58
C VAL A 148 -4.44 8.83 27.23
N ALA A 149 -4.00 10.09 27.17
CA ALA A 149 -2.75 10.51 27.79
C ALA A 149 -2.74 10.33 29.31
N LYS A 150 -3.88 10.55 29.97
CA LYS A 150 -4.03 10.23 31.39
C LYS A 150 -3.87 8.73 31.63
N GLN A 151 -4.60 7.88 30.90
CA GLN A 151 -4.52 6.42 31.07
C GLN A 151 -3.10 5.87 30.84
N VAL A 152 -2.43 6.32 29.78
CA VAL A 152 -1.04 5.92 29.47
C VAL A 152 -0.07 6.41 30.55
N LYS A 153 -0.25 7.62 31.07
CA LYS A 153 0.57 8.16 32.17
C LYS A 153 0.35 7.39 33.47
N ASP A 154 -0.89 7.06 33.80
CA ASP A 154 -1.24 6.29 34.99
C ASP A 154 -0.62 4.89 34.93
N GLU A 155 -0.70 4.21 33.77
CA GLU A 155 -0.06 2.91 33.53
C GLU A 155 1.47 3.01 33.62
N LEU A 156 2.11 3.97 32.95
CA LEU A 156 3.56 4.16 33.04
C LEU A 156 4.02 4.43 34.48
N THR A 157 3.28 5.26 35.22
CA THR A 157 3.59 5.57 36.61
C THR A 157 3.46 4.33 37.50
N SER A 158 2.46 3.48 37.23
CA SER A 158 2.31 2.18 37.89
C SER A 158 3.52 1.29 37.64
N LEU A 159 3.92 1.11 36.37
CA LEU A 159 5.09 0.32 36.00
C LEU A 159 6.39 0.86 36.61
N GLN A 160 6.61 2.17 36.60
CA GLN A 160 7.78 2.81 37.23
C GLN A 160 7.87 2.50 38.73
N LYS A 161 6.74 2.59 39.45
CA LYS A 161 6.69 2.29 40.89
C LYS A 161 6.95 0.80 41.17
N ARG A 162 6.31 -0.09 40.40
CA ARG A 162 6.47 -1.54 40.54
C ARG A 162 7.90 -1.99 40.22
N LEU A 163 8.55 -1.39 39.22
CA LEU A 163 9.96 -1.64 38.90
C LEU A 163 10.92 -1.12 39.98
N ARG A 164 10.56 -0.04 40.70
CA ARG A 164 11.39 0.53 41.76
C ARG A 164 11.29 -0.23 43.08
N TYR A 165 10.06 -0.58 43.47
CA TYR A 165 9.74 -1.07 44.81
C TYR A 165 9.37 -2.55 44.86
N GLY A 166 9.22 -3.20 43.70
CA GLY A 166 8.66 -4.55 43.60
C GLY A 166 7.14 -4.56 43.79
N ASP A 167 6.54 -5.72 43.51
CA ASP A 167 5.11 -5.97 43.69
C ASP A 167 4.84 -6.46 45.11
N SER A 168 4.10 -5.69 45.91
CA SER A 168 3.83 -6.00 47.32
C SER A 168 3.06 -7.31 47.54
N ASN A 169 2.22 -7.70 46.58
CA ASN A 169 1.37 -8.90 46.67
C ASN A 169 1.81 -10.05 45.73
N ALA A 170 2.81 -9.82 44.86
CA ALA A 170 3.29 -10.81 43.90
C ALA A 170 4.74 -10.51 43.46
N PRO A 171 5.74 -10.66 44.36
CA PRO A 171 7.13 -10.36 44.04
C PRO A 171 7.60 -11.09 42.78
N GLY A 172 8.33 -10.41 41.90
CA GLY A 172 8.86 -10.99 40.66
C GLY A 172 7.89 -11.03 39.48
N LYS A 173 6.56 -10.94 39.69
CA LYS A 173 5.57 -11.07 38.61
C LYS A 173 5.77 -10.08 37.46
N LEU A 174 6.03 -8.80 37.74
CA LEU A 174 6.28 -7.83 36.68
C LEU A 174 7.55 -8.15 35.89
N GLU A 175 8.59 -8.62 36.58
CA GLU A 175 9.85 -9.01 35.93
C GLU A 175 9.64 -10.22 35.01
N GLU A 176 8.89 -11.23 35.46
CA GLU A 176 8.48 -12.37 34.65
C GLU A 176 7.69 -11.93 33.41
N GLU A 177 6.77 -10.95 33.54
CA GLU A 177 6.04 -10.41 32.40
C GLU A 177 6.98 -9.73 31.37
N PHE A 178 8.04 -9.04 31.83
CA PHE A 178 9.04 -8.45 30.94
C PHE A 178 9.95 -9.51 30.31
N GLU A 179 10.37 -10.51 31.08
CA GLU A 179 11.22 -11.61 30.60
C GLU A 179 10.49 -12.44 29.56
N GLN A 180 9.22 -12.76 29.79
CA GLN A 180 8.39 -13.49 28.85
C GLN A 180 8.22 -12.70 27.56
N LEU A 181 7.89 -11.41 27.64
CA LEU A 181 7.81 -10.54 26.45
C LEU A 181 9.16 -10.46 25.71
N TRP A 182 10.29 -10.43 26.44
CA TRP A 182 11.61 -10.45 25.82
C TRP A 182 11.87 -11.75 25.06
N LYS A 183 11.61 -12.90 25.68
CA LYS A 183 11.83 -14.22 25.08
C LYS A 183 10.91 -14.51 23.90
N ASP A 184 9.63 -14.20 24.03
CA ASP A 184 8.62 -14.58 23.03
C ASP A 184 8.58 -13.63 21.83
N ASP A 185 8.93 -12.36 22.04
CA ASP A 185 8.83 -11.32 21.02
C ASP A 185 10.22 -10.82 20.57
N PHE A 186 11.04 -10.32 21.49
CA PHE A 186 12.29 -9.64 21.14
C PHE A 186 13.34 -10.59 20.59
N VAL A 187 13.62 -11.70 21.27
CA VAL A 187 14.61 -12.70 20.84
C VAL A 187 14.36 -13.20 19.40
N PRO A 188 13.18 -13.74 19.03
CA PRO A 188 12.95 -14.24 17.67
C PRO A 188 13.01 -13.12 16.63
N THR A 189 12.51 -11.92 16.95
CA THR A 189 12.57 -10.76 16.05
C THR A 189 14.01 -10.32 15.78
N THR A 190 14.85 -10.29 16.82
CA THR A 190 16.29 -9.97 16.71
C THR A 190 17.02 -11.01 15.90
N SER A 191 16.76 -12.30 16.11
CA SER A 191 17.35 -13.37 15.30
C SER A 191 17.02 -13.23 13.81
N PHE A 192 15.75 -12.97 13.47
CA PHE A 192 15.33 -12.76 12.08
C PHE A 192 16.01 -11.55 11.45
N ILE A 193 16.04 -10.40 12.14
CA ILE A 193 16.59 -9.17 11.57
C ILE A 193 18.10 -9.26 11.38
N LEU A 194 18.83 -9.88 12.32
CA LEU A 194 20.27 -10.12 12.17
C LEU A 194 20.61 -11.02 10.98
N SER A 195 19.74 -11.98 10.64
CA SER A 195 19.94 -12.82 9.46
C SER A 195 19.55 -12.15 8.14
N SER A 196 18.61 -11.18 8.18
CA SER A 196 17.97 -10.64 6.98
C SER A 196 18.47 -9.26 6.56
N ILE A 197 18.94 -8.43 7.50
CA ILE A 197 19.35 -7.04 7.23
C ILE A 197 20.76 -6.79 7.76
N PRO A 198 21.72 -6.43 6.88
CA PRO A 198 23.05 -6.07 7.31
C PRO A 198 23.04 -4.71 8.00
N ASP A 199 23.17 -4.70 9.32
CA ASP A 199 23.36 -3.50 10.12
C ASP A 199 24.57 -3.69 11.06
N PRO A 200 25.72 -3.03 10.79
CA PRO A 200 26.93 -3.19 11.59
C PRO A 200 26.80 -2.62 13.01
N GLN A 201 25.80 -1.80 13.27
CA GLN A 201 25.53 -1.25 14.60
C GLN A 201 24.62 -2.16 15.43
N LEU A 202 23.99 -3.16 14.80
CA LEU A 202 23.08 -4.08 15.46
C LEU A 202 23.86 -5.16 16.21
N LYS A 203 23.67 -5.20 17.53
CA LYS A 203 24.28 -6.20 18.41
C LYS A 203 23.21 -6.95 19.18
N SER A 204 23.33 -8.27 19.24
CA SER A 204 22.50 -9.07 20.14
C SER A 204 22.84 -8.71 21.59
N VAL A 205 21.82 -8.64 22.43
CA VAL A 205 21.93 -8.35 23.87
C VAL A 205 21.14 -9.41 24.63
N SER A 206 21.63 -9.79 25.81
CA SER A 206 20.99 -10.81 26.65
C SER A 206 19.97 -10.22 27.62
N TRP A 207 19.07 -11.06 28.12
CA TRP A 207 18.13 -10.67 29.17
C TRP A 207 18.85 -10.16 30.43
N GLU A 208 19.95 -10.80 30.81
CA GLU A 208 20.75 -10.43 31.99
C GLU A 208 21.38 -9.04 31.90
N GLU A 209 21.64 -8.56 30.67
CA GLU A 209 22.11 -7.19 30.44
C GLU A 209 20.95 -6.16 30.46
N VAL A 210 19.77 -6.56 29.98
CA VAL A 210 18.60 -5.68 29.85
C VAL A 210 17.87 -5.50 31.19
N LYS A 211 17.66 -6.59 31.92
CA LYS A 211 16.95 -6.63 33.22
C LYS A 211 17.38 -5.54 34.21
N PRO A 212 18.68 -5.35 34.53
CA PRO A 212 19.10 -4.35 35.51
C PRO A 212 18.80 -2.90 35.08
N LEU A 213 18.56 -2.67 33.78
CA LEU A 213 18.32 -1.34 33.22
C LEU A 213 16.85 -0.99 33.08
N LEU A 214 15.91 -1.91 33.35
CA LEU A 214 14.47 -1.68 33.18
C LEU A 214 13.96 -0.47 33.98
N HIS A 215 14.29 -0.41 35.27
CA HIS A 215 13.88 0.72 36.12
C HIS A 215 14.53 2.03 35.65
N HIS A 216 15.82 2.00 35.32
CA HIS A 216 16.54 3.17 34.83
C HIS A 216 15.91 3.71 33.54
N ALA A 217 15.69 2.84 32.55
CA ALA A 217 15.03 3.18 31.30
C ALA A 217 13.62 3.74 31.54
N ALA A 218 12.79 3.05 32.33
CA ALA A 218 11.42 3.46 32.63
C ALA A 218 11.37 4.85 33.29
N SER A 219 12.32 5.16 34.19
CA SER A 219 12.37 6.44 34.92
C SER A 219 12.64 7.65 34.01
N LYS A 220 13.33 7.45 32.87
CA LYS A 220 13.59 8.50 31.88
C LYS A 220 12.38 8.80 30.99
N ILE A 221 11.39 7.90 30.91
CA ILE A 221 10.27 8.02 29.98
C ILE A 221 9.26 9.06 30.48
N GLN A 222 8.86 9.95 29.58
CA GLN A 222 7.82 10.97 29.82
C GLN A 222 6.65 10.79 28.85
N VAL A 223 5.43 11.04 29.31
CA VAL A 223 4.24 11.09 28.42
C VAL A 223 4.01 12.54 28.00
N LYS A 224 4.02 12.81 26.69
CA LYS A 224 3.74 14.14 26.12
C LYS A 224 2.57 14.06 25.16
N LYS A 225 1.61 14.97 25.34
CA LYS A 225 0.51 15.19 24.39
C LYS A 225 0.93 16.26 23.40
N ILE A 226 0.82 15.97 22.10
CA ILE A 226 1.21 16.91 21.05
C ILE A 226 -0.04 17.52 20.41
N ASN A 227 -0.26 18.82 20.62
CA ASN A 227 -1.45 19.53 20.10
C ASN A 227 -1.16 20.37 18.83
N GLY A 228 0.11 20.36 18.38
CA GLY A 228 0.55 20.99 17.13
C GLY A 228 0.46 22.53 17.14
N THR A 229 0.79 23.14 18.28
CA THR A 229 1.26 24.53 18.39
C THR A 229 2.79 24.52 18.45
N ALA A 230 3.45 25.55 17.92
CA ALA A 230 4.91 25.63 17.81
C ALA A 230 5.69 25.48 19.14
N LYS A 231 5.01 25.64 20.29
CA LYS A 231 5.58 25.43 21.64
C LYS A 231 5.52 23.97 22.14
N ASP A 232 4.84 23.07 21.42
CA ASP A 232 4.71 21.64 21.76
C ASP A 232 5.67 20.76 20.94
N VAL A 233 6.58 21.36 20.16
CA VAL A 233 7.60 20.61 19.42
C VAL A 233 8.50 19.94 20.45
N LEU A 234 8.79 18.66 20.24
CA LEU A 234 9.78 17.95 21.04
C LEU A 234 11.12 18.65 20.72
N ASP A 235 11.51 19.62 21.53
CA ASP A 235 12.73 20.40 21.35
C ASP A 235 13.94 19.50 21.64
N TYR A 236 14.22 18.58 20.71
CA TYR A 236 15.31 17.61 20.79
C TYR A 236 16.65 18.32 21.01
N TRP A 237 16.82 19.51 20.43
CA TRP A 237 17.98 20.40 20.62
C TRP A 237 18.25 20.78 22.08
N GLU A 238 17.22 20.93 22.91
CA GLU A 238 17.36 21.25 24.33
C GLU A 238 17.67 20.00 25.18
N HIS A 239 17.50 18.81 24.61
CA HIS A 239 17.69 17.52 25.26
C HIS A 239 18.96 16.81 24.78
N LYS A 240 20.13 17.44 24.95
CA LYS A 240 21.45 16.89 24.54
C LYS A 240 21.80 15.51 25.13
N ASN A 241 21.14 15.11 26.21
CA ASN A 241 21.32 13.80 26.87
C ASN A 241 20.25 12.76 26.48
N GLY A 242 19.59 12.96 25.33
CA GLY A 242 18.52 12.11 24.86
C GLY A 242 17.18 12.42 25.53
N LEU A 243 16.09 12.11 24.82
CA LEU A 243 14.71 12.27 25.31
C LEU A 243 13.98 10.95 25.08
N SER A 244 13.45 10.35 26.15
CA SER A 244 12.58 9.18 26.07
C SER A 244 11.13 9.60 26.26
N VAL A 245 10.31 9.48 25.22
CA VAL A 245 8.95 10.05 25.21
C VAL A 245 7.90 9.13 24.60
N ILE A 246 6.75 9.03 25.27
CA ILE A 246 5.51 8.50 24.68
C ILE A 246 4.71 9.70 24.18
N ALA A 247 4.70 9.89 22.86
CA ALA A 247 3.99 10.96 22.17
C ALA A 247 2.55 10.52 21.83
N ILE A 248 1.58 11.32 22.26
CA ILE A 248 0.14 11.03 22.07
C ILE A 248 -0.49 12.16 21.28
N GLY A 249 -1.14 11.83 20.17
CA GLY A 249 -1.99 12.78 19.47
C GLY A 249 -2.55 12.27 18.15
N GLY A 250 -3.00 13.22 17.32
CA GLY A 250 -3.83 12.94 16.13
C GLY A 250 -3.17 13.40 14.82
N ASP A 251 -3.98 13.95 13.90
CA ASP A 251 -3.59 14.27 12.51
C ASP A 251 -2.38 15.22 12.36
N LYS A 252 -1.99 15.96 13.41
CA LYS A 252 -0.81 16.83 13.39
C LYS A 252 0.48 16.11 13.75
N LEU A 253 0.44 15.06 14.56
CA LEU A 253 1.60 14.18 14.81
C LEU A 253 1.96 13.39 13.57
N SER A 254 0.99 13.23 12.67
CA SER A 254 1.13 12.45 11.46
C SER A 254 1.69 13.27 10.29
N ARG A 255 1.79 14.61 10.39
CA ARG A 255 2.33 15.52 9.36
C ARG A 255 3.27 16.58 9.92
N GLY A 256 4.53 16.60 9.45
CA GLY A 256 5.47 17.70 9.64
C GLY A 256 6.23 17.74 10.98
N LEU A 257 6.04 16.75 11.85
CA LEU A 257 6.83 16.58 13.07
C LEU A 257 7.74 15.35 12.95
N THR A 258 9.03 15.52 13.19
CA THR A 258 9.99 14.41 13.27
C THR A 258 9.91 13.79 14.66
N LEU A 259 9.70 12.47 14.75
CA LEU A 259 9.84 11.70 15.99
C LEU A 259 11.18 10.98 15.94
N GLU A 260 12.21 11.56 16.56
CA GLU A 260 13.53 10.95 16.60
C GLU A 260 13.53 9.70 17.48
N GLY A 261 14.22 8.66 17.01
CA GLY A 261 14.31 7.37 17.70
C GLY A 261 12.98 6.63 17.87
N LEU A 262 12.05 6.78 16.92
CA LEU A 262 10.75 6.10 16.99
C LEU A 262 10.94 4.58 16.90
N SER A 263 10.66 3.89 18.01
CA SER A 263 10.79 2.44 18.13
C SER A 263 9.45 1.73 18.27
N ILE A 264 8.50 2.26 19.05
CA ILE A 264 7.19 1.63 19.23
C ILE A 264 6.08 2.52 18.66
N SER A 265 5.22 1.97 17.80
CA SER A 265 4.07 2.67 17.26
C SER A 265 2.80 1.90 17.59
N TYR A 266 1.85 2.53 18.28
CA TYR A 266 0.51 2.02 18.52
C TYR A 266 -0.49 2.84 17.72
N TYR A 267 -0.92 2.28 16.59
CA TYR A 267 -1.56 3.00 15.51
C TYR A 267 -2.84 2.28 15.08
N LEU A 268 -3.99 2.84 15.44
CA LEU A 268 -5.29 2.20 15.21
C LEU A 268 -6.17 2.97 14.22
N ARG A 269 -5.74 4.16 13.81
CA ARG A 269 -6.55 5.04 12.97
C ARG A 269 -5.93 5.20 11.59
N ALA A 270 -6.58 4.60 10.59
CA ALA A 270 -6.31 4.87 9.19
C ALA A 270 -6.96 6.18 8.73
N SER A 271 -6.26 6.96 7.91
CA SER A 271 -6.94 7.71 6.85
C SER A 271 -7.15 6.73 5.70
N LYS A 272 -8.28 6.75 4.99
CA LYS A 272 -8.43 5.92 3.77
C LYS A 272 -7.74 6.55 2.53
N MET A 273 -7.00 7.65 2.70
CA MET A 273 -6.30 8.33 1.62
C MET A 273 -4.83 7.88 1.54
N TYR A 274 -4.38 7.45 0.36
CA TYR A 274 -3.06 6.84 0.12
C TYR A 274 -1.90 7.74 0.57
N ASP A 275 -1.87 8.99 0.07
CA ASP A 275 -0.82 9.96 0.41
C ASP A 275 -0.81 10.27 1.91
N THR A 276 -2.00 10.26 2.54
CA THR A 276 -2.07 10.44 3.99
C THR A 276 -1.47 9.22 4.69
N LEU A 277 -1.90 8.00 4.39
CA LEU A 277 -1.35 6.79 5.02
C LEU A 277 0.17 6.67 4.91
N MET A 278 0.74 6.96 3.74
CA MET A 278 2.20 6.95 3.54
C MET A 278 2.91 8.04 4.34
N GLN A 279 2.35 9.26 4.40
CA GLN A 279 2.88 10.34 5.26
C GLN A 279 2.76 10.05 6.76
N MET A 280 1.74 9.28 7.15
CA MET A 280 1.48 8.90 8.54
C MET A 280 2.39 7.77 9.02
N GLY A 281 2.95 6.96 8.11
CA GLY A 281 3.86 5.85 8.41
C GLY A 281 5.23 6.30 8.91
N ARG A 282 5.28 6.88 10.11
CA ARG A 282 6.54 7.38 10.72
C ARG A 282 7.52 6.27 11.10
N TRP A 283 7.05 5.03 11.13
CA TRP A 283 7.87 3.84 11.35
C TRP A 283 8.75 3.49 10.13
N PHE A 284 8.53 4.12 8.96
CA PHE A 284 9.48 4.05 7.86
C PHE A 284 10.76 4.87 8.14
N GLY A 285 11.84 4.53 7.46
CA GLY A 285 13.11 5.27 7.52
C GLY A 285 14.27 4.46 8.10
N TYR A 286 15.35 5.16 8.41
CA TYR A 286 16.56 4.56 8.95
C TYR A 286 16.40 4.23 10.44
N ARG A 287 16.93 3.08 10.86
CA ARG A 287 16.86 2.56 12.24
C ARG A 287 18.20 1.93 12.70
N PRO A 288 19.32 2.67 12.61
CA PRO A 288 20.66 2.11 12.83
C PRO A 288 20.83 1.59 14.26
N GLY A 289 21.10 0.30 14.40
CA GLY A 289 21.39 -0.38 15.66
C GLY A 289 20.17 -0.67 16.54
N TYR A 290 18.94 -0.41 16.09
CA TYR A 290 17.72 -0.67 16.90
C TYR A 290 16.48 -1.13 16.12
N LEU A 291 16.61 -1.46 14.83
CA LEU A 291 15.49 -1.96 14.01
C LEU A 291 14.80 -3.18 14.65
N ASP A 292 15.57 -4.09 15.22
CA ASP A 292 15.09 -5.30 15.88
C ASP A 292 14.28 -5.07 17.16
N LEU A 293 14.36 -3.87 17.73
CA LEU A 293 13.58 -3.46 18.89
C LEU A 293 12.29 -2.74 18.50
N CYS A 294 12.09 -2.44 17.21
CA CYS A 294 10.96 -1.66 16.74
C CYS A 294 9.68 -2.49 16.66
N ARG A 295 8.52 -1.96 17.05
CA ARG A 295 7.22 -2.65 16.95
C ARG A 295 6.12 -1.73 16.43
N LEU A 296 5.28 -2.27 15.55
CA LEU A 296 4.07 -1.63 15.04
C LEU A 296 2.85 -2.41 15.53
N TYR A 297 2.14 -1.87 16.51
CA TYR A 297 0.86 -2.36 16.98
C TYR A 297 -0.26 -1.71 16.16
N THR A 298 -0.99 -2.50 15.37
CA THR A 298 -2.02 -2.01 14.44
C THR A 298 -3.08 -3.08 14.18
N THR A 299 -4.21 -2.72 13.56
CA THR A 299 -5.25 -3.69 13.16
C THR A 299 -4.89 -4.40 11.85
N ASN A 300 -5.47 -5.59 11.60
CA ASN A 300 -5.30 -6.32 10.34
C ASN A 300 -5.77 -5.49 9.13
N ASP A 301 -6.91 -4.81 9.24
CA ASP A 301 -7.41 -3.92 8.18
C ASP A 301 -6.33 -2.91 7.74
N LEU A 302 -5.63 -2.30 8.71
CA LEU A 302 -4.56 -1.34 8.42
C LEU A 302 -3.35 -2.00 7.75
N VAL A 303 -2.98 -3.22 8.15
CA VAL A 303 -1.92 -4.01 7.51
C VAL A 303 -2.27 -4.23 6.04
N GLU A 304 -3.48 -4.71 5.75
CA GLU A 304 -3.96 -4.91 4.37
C GLU A 304 -3.94 -3.63 3.55
N TRP A 305 -4.40 -2.51 4.13
CA TRP A 305 -4.32 -1.21 3.46
C TRP A 305 -2.87 -0.83 3.11
N TYR A 306 -1.93 -1.05 4.02
CA TYR A 306 -0.51 -0.76 3.75
C TYR A 306 0.09 -1.71 2.72
N GLU A 307 -0.25 -3.00 2.71
CA GLU A 307 0.15 -3.96 1.67
C GLU A 307 -0.34 -3.51 0.29
N HIS A 308 -1.63 -3.16 0.19
CA HIS A 308 -2.24 -2.70 -1.06
C HIS A 308 -1.58 -1.41 -1.58
N ILE A 309 -1.29 -0.45 -0.69
CA ILE A 309 -0.60 0.79 -1.06
C ILE A 309 0.85 0.51 -1.47
N THR A 310 1.51 -0.44 -0.83
CA THR A 310 2.88 -0.81 -1.16
C THR A 310 2.96 -1.36 -2.58
N VAL A 311 2.07 -2.28 -2.96
CA VAL A 311 1.97 -2.81 -4.33
C VAL A 311 1.72 -1.67 -5.32
N ALA A 312 0.72 -0.83 -5.07
CA ALA A 312 0.38 0.29 -5.95
C ALA A 312 1.53 1.31 -6.10
N SER A 313 2.29 1.55 -5.03
CA SER A 313 3.43 2.46 -5.02
C SER A 313 4.61 1.91 -5.84
N GLU A 314 4.86 0.61 -5.75
CA GLU A 314 5.93 -0.04 -6.51
C GLU A 314 5.58 -0.16 -8.00
N GLU A 315 4.33 -0.50 -8.33
CA GLU A 315 3.85 -0.45 -9.72
C GLU A 315 4.06 0.93 -10.34
N LEU A 316 3.66 1.97 -9.61
CA LEU A 316 3.83 3.37 -10.00
C LEU A 316 5.30 3.75 -10.20
N ARG A 317 6.19 3.33 -9.28
CA ARG A 317 7.62 3.56 -9.41
C ARG A 317 8.17 2.92 -10.68
N GLN A 318 7.86 1.66 -10.93
CA GLN A 318 8.33 0.98 -12.13
C GLN A 318 7.77 1.61 -13.43
N GLU A 319 6.58 2.22 -13.39
CA GLU A 319 6.09 3.02 -14.53
C GLU A 319 6.97 4.25 -14.76
N PHE A 320 7.47 4.92 -13.72
CA PHE A 320 8.45 6.00 -13.86
C PHE A 320 9.80 5.53 -14.39
N ASP A 321 10.29 4.38 -13.92
CA ASP A 321 11.54 3.81 -14.43
C ASP A 321 11.41 3.51 -15.93
N TYR A 322 10.29 2.92 -16.34
CA TYR A 322 10.01 2.69 -17.76
C TYR A 322 9.91 3.98 -18.57
N MET A 323 9.25 5.02 -18.05
CA MET A 323 9.17 6.32 -18.71
C MET A 323 10.59 6.89 -18.94
N ALA A 324 11.42 6.85 -17.91
CA ALA A 324 12.79 7.34 -17.96
C ALA A 324 13.63 6.53 -18.96
N ASP A 325 13.54 5.20 -18.94
CA ASP A 325 14.22 4.30 -19.88
C ASP A 325 13.79 4.52 -21.34
N ALA A 326 12.52 4.88 -21.56
CA ALA A 326 11.97 5.19 -22.87
C ALA A 326 12.31 6.61 -23.36
N GLY A 327 12.94 7.45 -22.53
CA GLY A 327 13.22 8.85 -22.84
C GLY A 327 11.96 9.72 -22.98
N ALA A 328 10.82 9.27 -22.43
CA ALA A 328 9.55 9.97 -22.52
C ALA A 328 9.45 11.06 -21.45
N THR A 329 8.77 12.16 -21.77
CA THR A 329 8.49 13.22 -20.80
C THR A 329 7.29 12.87 -19.92
N PRO A 330 7.22 13.40 -18.69
CA PRO A 330 6.02 13.33 -17.86
C PRO A 330 4.76 13.91 -18.52
N ASP A 331 4.84 14.79 -19.52
CA ASP A 331 3.62 15.24 -20.22
C ASP A 331 3.11 14.17 -21.20
N GLU A 332 4.02 13.46 -21.88
CA GLU A 332 3.69 12.31 -22.73
C GLU A 332 3.24 11.08 -21.92
N PHE A 333 3.77 10.92 -20.72
CA PHE A 333 3.53 9.78 -19.84
C PHE A 333 2.51 10.04 -18.72
N GLY A 334 2.35 11.30 -18.31
CA GLY A 334 1.59 11.71 -17.13
C GLY A 334 0.13 11.34 -17.21
N LEU A 335 -0.43 11.28 -18.42
CA LEU A 335 -1.76 10.73 -18.63
C LEU A 335 -1.85 9.23 -18.27
N LYS A 336 -0.84 8.39 -18.54
CA LYS A 336 -0.84 6.94 -18.20
C LYS A 336 -0.78 6.68 -16.69
N VAL A 337 -0.10 7.54 -15.93
CA VAL A 337 -0.04 7.44 -14.46
C VAL A 337 -1.32 7.96 -13.80
N ARG A 338 -1.93 9.01 -14.35
CA ARG A 338 -3.19 9.61 -13.87
C ARG A 338 -4.41 8.69 -14.01
N THR A 339 -4.28 7.61 -14.77
CA THR A 339 -5.36 6.74 -15.27
C THR A 339 -5.37 5.34 -14.65
N HIS A 340 -4.59 5.08 -13.59
CA HIS A 340 -4.37 3.73 -13.05
C HIS A 340 -5.69 3.02 -12.61
N PRO A 341 -5.94 1.77 -13.06
CA PRO A 341 -7.20 1.05 -12.80
C PRO A 341 -7.50 0.76 -11.32
N GLN A 342 -6.49 0.77 -10.45
CA GLN A 342 -6.66 0.49 -9.02
C GLN A 342 -7.48 1.56 -8.27
N GLY A 343 -7.86 2.66 -8.93
CA GLY A 343 -8.67 3.69 -8.29
C GLY A 343 -7.93 4.34 -7.12
N LEU A 344 -6.64 4.62 -7.31
CA LEU A 344 -5.78 5.32 -6.35
C LEU A 344 -6.55 6.49 -5.72
N VAL A 345 -6.98 6.32 -4.47
CA VAL A 345 -7.77 7.31 -3.73
C VAL A 345 -6.83 8.41 -3.29
N ILE A 346 -6.88 9.53 -4.02
CA ILE A 346 -6.01 10.67 -3.76
C ILE A 346 -6.73 11.74 -2.97
N THR A 347 -5.91 12.36 -2.14
CA THR A 347 -6.20 13.39 -1.16
C THR A 347 -6.93 14.60 -1.74
N GLY A 348 -8.01 14.96 -1.06
CA GLY A 348 -8.63 16.28 -1.13
C GLY A 348 -10.10 16.27 -1.53
N ALA A 349 -10.98 15.89 -0.59
CA ALA A 349 -12.44 16.08 -0.73
C ALA A 349 -12.82 17.54 -1.09
N ASN A 350 -11.95 18.51 -0.79
CA ASN A 350 -12.14 19.92 -1.13
C ASN A 350 -11.77 20.29 -2.57
N LYS A 351 -11.02 19.43 -3.28
CA LYS A 351 -10.57 19.68 -4.67
C LYS A 351 -11.31 18.83 -5.70
N MET A 352 -11.87 17.70 -5.32
CA MET A 352 -12.69 16.87 -6.21
C MET A 352 -14.16 17.30 -6.14
N LYS A 353 -14.60 18.13 -7.08
CA LYS A 353 -16.03 18.45 -7.23
C LYS A 353 -16.78 17.21 -7.75
N THR A 354 -18.02 17.03 -7.33
CA THR A 354 -18.87 15.96 -7.86
C THR A 354 -18.95 16.06 -9.38
N GLY A 355 -18.73 14.94 -10.08
CA GLY A 355 -18.73 14.90 -11.54
C GLY A 355 -17.38 15.23 -12.20
N THR A 356 -16.26 15.24 -11.45
CA THR A 356 -14.92 15.27 -12.06
C THR A 356 -14.79 14.15 -13.08
N VAL A 357 -14.48 14.53 -14.31
CA VAL A 357 -14.20 13.63 -15.42
C VAL A 357 -12.77 13.17 -15.29
N MET A 358 -12.58 11.88 -15.03
CA MET A 358 -11.28 11.22 -15.06
C MET A 358 -11.13 10.49 -16.38
N ARG A 359 -9.94 10.50 -16.95
CA ARG A 359 -9.61 9.65 -18.10
C ARG A 359 -9.01 8.35 -17.56
N LEU A 360 -9.21 7.24 -18.28
CA LEU A 360 -8.67 5.93 -17.95
C LEU A 360 -8.13 5.24 -19.21
N SER A 361 -7.03 4.49 -19.09
CA SER A 361 -6.51 3.59 -20.12
C SER A 361 -6.09 2.28 -19.46
N TYR A 362 -6.25 1.16 -20.18
CA TYR A 362 -5.80 -0.16 -19.73
C TYR A 362 -4.54 -0.64 -20.48
N THR A 363 -3.90 0.20 -21.30
CA THR A 363 -2.67 -0.17 -22.04
C THR A 363 -1.59 -0.75 -21.12
N ARG A 364 -1.02 -1.91 -21.48
CA ARG A 364 -0.01 -2.66 -20.71
C ARG A 364 -0.44 -3.07 -19.28
N THR A 365 -1.74 -3.05 -18.96
CA THR A 365 -2.25 -3.41 -17.62
C THR A 365 -2.89 -4.80 -17.58
N LEU A 366 -3.02 -5.33 -16.36
CA LEU A 366 -3.94 -6.40 -16.04
C LEU A 366 -5.20 -5.85 -15.38
N SER A 367 -6.33 -6.40 -15.78
CA SER A 367 -7.59 -6.27 -15.06
C SER A 367 -7.96 -7.64 -14.51
N GLU A 368 -8.12 -7.74 -13.20
CA GLU A 368 -8.21 -9.02 -12.50
C GLU A 368 -9.27 -8.97 -11.41
N THR A 369 -10.09 -10.04 -11.31
CA THR A 369 -11.05 -10.20 -10.22
C THR A 369 -10.35 -10.65 -8.95
N THR A 370 -10.10 -9.72 -8.03
CA THR A 370 -9.42 -9.98 -6.74
C THR A 370 -10.39 -10.07 -5.56
N ILE A 371 -11.61 -9.55 -5.74
CA ILE A 371 -12.73 -9.64 -4.80
C ILE A 371 -13.95 -10.13 -5.56
N LEU A 372 -14.58 -11.20 -5.08
CA LEU A 372 -15.75 -11.83 -5.66
C LEU A 372 -16.90 -11.83 -4.64
N HIS A 373 -18.13 -12.08 -5.10
CA HIS A 373 -19.28 -12.22 -4.21
C HIS A 373 -19.33 -13.62 -3.60
N LYS A 374 -19.73 -13.73 -2.33
CA LYS A 374 -20.19 -15.01 -1.75
C LYS A 374 -21.65 -15.34 -2.11
N ASP A 375 -22.42 -14.36 -2.59
CA ASP A 375 -23.82 -14.52 -2.98
C ASP A 375 -23.99 -15.54 -4.11
N GLU A 376 -24.78 -16.59 -3.85
CA GLU A 376 -24.98 -17.71 -4.76
C GLU A 376 -25.76 -17.31 -6.02
N ASN A 377 -26.71 -16.38 -5.94
CA ASN A 377 -27.47 -15.93 -7.11
C ASN A 377 -26.59 -15.15 -8.08
N ILE A 378 -25.68 -14.33 -7.55
CA ILE A 378 -24.70 -13.60 -8.36
C ILE A 378 -23.73 -14.59 -9.01
N ASN A 379 -23.23 -15.56 -8.24
CA ASN A 379 -22.31 -16.58 -8.75
C ASN A 379 -22.96 -17.47 -9.82
N LEU A 380 -24.23 -17.81 -9.67
CA LEU A 380 -24.99 -18.57 -10.65
C LEU A 380 -25.11 -17.79 -11.97
N LYS A 381 -25.51 -16.51 -11.92
CA LYS A 381 -25.59 -15.67 -13.12
C LYS A 381 -24.25 -15.52 -13.82
N ASN A 382 -23.18 -15.32 -13.05
CA ASN A 382 -21.81 -15.23 -13.56
C ASN A 382 -21.35 -16.54 -14.21
N LEU A 383 -21.74 -17.69 -13.66
CA LEU A 383 -21.51 -18.99 -14.28
C LEU A 383 -22.32 -19.14 -15.58
N GLU A 384 -23.61 -18.82 -15.57
CA GLU A 384 -24.51 -18.93 -16.74
C GLU A 384 -24.02 -18.09 -17.92
N VAL A 385 -23.65 -16.82 -17.70
CA VAL A 385 -23.11 -15.96 -18.77
C VAL A 385 -21.79 -16.51 -19.31
N THR A 386 -20.97 -17.11 -18.43
CA THR A 386 -19.72 -17.76 -18.82
C THR A 386 -19.97 -18.97 -19.71
N GLU A 387 -20.95 -19.79 -19.35
CA GLU A 387 -21.29 -20.96 -20.17
C GLU A 387 -21.92 -20.56 -21.50
N GLU A 388 -22.79 -19.55 -21.50
CA GLU A 388 -23.41 -19.02 -22.71
C GLU A 388 -22.35 -18.53 -23.70
N ILE A 389 -21.39 -17.73 -23.22
CA ILE A 389 -20.34 -17.21 -24.10
C ILE A 389 -19.50 -18.35 -24.68
N LEU A 390 -19.07 -19.30 -23.84
CA LEU A 390 -18.26 -20.46 -24.25
C LEU A 390 -18.99 -21.34 -25.27
N ARG A 391 -20.27 -21.65 -25.06
CA ARG A 391 -21.09 -22.39 -26.04
C ARG A 391 -21.15 -21.65 -27.37
N SER A 392 -21.26 -20.32 -27.33
CA SER A 392 -21.35 -19.49 -28.54
C SER A 392 -20.02 -19.36 -29.31
N LEU A 393 -18.88 -19.69 -28.68
CA LEU A 393 -17.58 -19.76 -29.35
C LEU A 393 -17.37 -21.08 -30.13
N GLY A 394 -18.20 -22.10 -29.86
CA GLY A 394 -18.06 -23.42 -30.47
C GLY A 394 -16.84 -24.18 -29.98
N SER A 395 -16.26 -25.02 -30.85
CA SER A 395 -15.07 -25.83 -30.52
C SER A 395 -13.85 -24.95 -30.28
N TYR A 396 -13.07 -25.27 -29.24
CA TYR A 396 -11.81 -24.59 -28.96
C TYR A 396 -10.81 -24.80 -30.11
N THR A 397 -9.98 -23.80 -30.36
CA THR A 397 -8.95 -23.83 -31.41
C THR A 397 -7.80 -24.76 -31.04
N LYS A 398 -7.35 -24.71 -29.78
CA LYS A 398 -6.29 -25.57 -29.26
C LYS A 398 -6.49 -25.82 -27.76
N GLN A 399 -5.83 -26.87 -27.27
CA GLN A 399 -5.75 -27.15 -25.84
C GLN A 399 -4.28 -27.22 -25.43
N GLU A 400 -3.91 -26.50 -24.37
CA GLU A 400 -2.54 -26.48 -23.85
C GLU A 400 -2.60 -26.73 -22.33
N ASN A 401 -1.95 -27.80 -21.85
CA ASN A 401 -1.94 -28.15 -20.43
C ASN A 401 -3.35 -28.22 -19.79
N ARG A 402 -4.31 -28.81 -20.51
CA ARG A 402 -5.75 -28.90 -20.19
C ARG A 402 -6.54 -27.59 -20.25
N LYS A 403 -5.91 -26.47 -20.58
CA LYS A 403 -6.58 -25.17 -20.75
C LYS A 403 -7.15 -25.09 -22.16
N TYR A 404 -8.41 -24.70 -22.27
CA TYR A 404 -9.14 -24.64 -23.53
C TYR A 404 -9.00 -23.23 -24.13
N ILE A 405 -8.55 -23.13 -25.37
CA ILE A 405 -8.14 -21.85 -25.98
C ILE A 405 -8.91 -21.64 -27.28
N TRP A 406 -9.61 -20.51 -27.37
CA TRP A 406 -10.26 -19.99 -28.57
C TRP A 406 -9.49 -18.77 -29.05
N THR A 407 -9.04 -18.78 -30.30
CA THR A 407 -8.36 -17.63 -30.93
C THR A 407 -9.26 -16.96 -31.96
N ASN A 408 -8.96 -15.71 -32.34
CA ASN A 408 -9.74 -14.92 -33.31
C ASN A 408 -11.20 -14.72 -32.86
N VAL A 409 -11.41 -14.55 -31.55
CA VAL A 409 -12.72 -14.28 -30.97
C VAL A 409 -13.10 -12.82 -31.22
N SER A 410 -14.32 -12.60 -31.69
CA SER A 410 -14.85 -11.27 -31.96
C SER A 410 -14.98 -10.44 -30.67
N PRO A 411 -14.64 -9.14 -30.66
CA PRO A 411 -14.75 -8.29 -29.47
C PRO A 411 -16.18 -8.19 -28.91
N GLU A 412 -17.21 -8.35 -29.75
CA GLU A 412 -18.61 -8.36 -29.36
C GLU A 412 -18.92 -9.47 -28.34
N LYS A 413 -18.25 -10.62 -28.48
CA LYS A 413 -18.38 -11.76 -27.57
C LYS A 413 -17.79 -11.42 -26.20
N VAL A 414 -16.62 -10.80 -26.16
CA VAL A 414 -15.99 -10.35 -24.91
C VAL A 414 -16.80 -9.25 -24.24
N ILE A 415 -17.31 -8.28 -25.02
CA ILE A 415 -18.20 -7.22 -24.53
C ILE A 415 -19.49 -7.81 -23.94
N TYR A 416 -20.07 -8.81 -24.59
CA TYR A 416 -21.27 -9.50 -24.10
C TYR A 416 -21.02 -10.14 -22.72
N PHE A 417 -19.94 -10.92 -22.59
CA PHE A 417 -19.54 -11.51 -21.32
C PHE A 417 -19.39 -10.45 -20.22
N LEU A 418 -18.58 -9.40 -20.48
CA LEU A 418 -18.33 -8.36 -19.49
C LEU A 418 -19.60 -7.58 -19.12
N SER A 419 -20.53 -7.39 -20.06
CA SER A 419 -21.78 -6.68 -19.79
C SER A 419 -22.76 -7.50 -18.95
N GLY A 420 -22.72 -8.84 -19.07
CA GLY A 420 -23.53 -9.75 -18.27
C GLY A 420 -22.90 -10.17 -16.93
N TYR A 421 -21.58 -10.07 -16.81
CA TYR A 421 -20.85 -10.41 -15.59
C TYR A 421 -21.02 -9.35 -14.49
N GLN A 422 -21.40 -9.80 -13.29
CA GLN A 422 -21.57 -8.99 -12.09
C GLN A 422 -20.30 -9.02 -11.24
N SER A 423 -19.44 -8.01 -11.40
CA SER A 423 -18.25 -7.79 -10.57
C SER A 423 -18.59 -7.18 -9.22
N HIS A 424 -17.85 -7.57 -8.19
CA HIS A 424 -17.95 -6.98 -6.86
C HIS A 424 -17.64 -5.48 -6.88
N GLU A 425 -18.42 -4.67 -6.16
CA GLU A 425 -18.34 -3.21 -6.17
C GLU A 425 -16.98 -2.72 -5.66
N ASN A 426 -16.37 -3.48 -4.74
CA ASN A 426 -15.05 -3.21 -4.19
C ASN A 426 -13.89 -3.67 -5.09
N CYS A 427 -14.15 -4.50 -6.11
CA CYS A 427 -13.14 -4.97 -7.06
C CYS A 427 -12.89 -3.94 -8.18
N LYS A 428 -12.17 -2.85 -7.88
CA LYS A 428 -11.95 -1.75 -8.83
C LYS A 428 -11.19 -2.16 -10.09
N LEU A 429 -10.24 -3.08 -9.94
CA LEU A 429 -9.45 -3.63 -11.05
C LEU A 429 -10.30 -4.34 -12.11
N ALA A 430 -11.45 -4.92 -11.72
CA ALA A 430 -12.34 -5.68 -12.60
C ALA A 430 -13.69 -4.97 -12.82
N ASN A 431 -13.70 -3.64 -12.90
CA ASN A 431 -14.91 -2.89 -13.22
C ASN A 431 -15.32 -3.11 -14.69
N THR A 432 -16.27 -4.01 -14.89
CA THR A 432 -16.74 -4.44 -16.23
C THR A 432 -17.28 -3.29 -17.07
N SER A 433 -17.96 -2.31 -16.47
CA SER A 433 -18.49 -1.15 -17.18
C SER A 433 -17.39 -0.28 -17.81
N LEU A 434 -16.27 -0.09 -17.09
CA LEU A 434 -15.12 0.66 -17.59
C LEU A 434 -14.34 -0.14 -18.63
N LEU A 435 -14.18 -1.45 -18.42
CA LEU A 435 -13.55 -2.36 -19.38
C LEU A 435 -14.29 -2.35 -20.72
N VAL A 436 -15.63 -2.51 -20.70
CA VAL A 436 -16.46 -2.47 -21.92
C VAL A 436 -16.31 -1.12 -22.63
N LYS A 437 -16.31 -0.02 -21.87
CA LYS A 437 -16.13 1.32 -22.44
C LYS A 437 -14.77 1.44 -23.12
N TYR A 438 -13.70 0.96 -22.48
CA TYR A 438 -12.35 0.99 -23.03
C TYR A 438 -12.21 0.14 -24.29
N ILE A 439 -12.68 -1.11 -24.26
CA ILE A 439 -12.62 -2.01 -25.41
C ILE A 439 -13.31 -1.37 -26.62
N LYS A 440 -14.53 -0.83 -26.44
CA LYS A 440 -15.27 -0.13 -27.50
C LYS A 440 -14.52 1.06 -28.08
N ALA A 441 -13.79 1.81 -27.26
CA ALA A 441 -12.99 2.96 -27.72
C ALA A 441 -11.78 2.54 -28.57
N GLN A 442 -11.28 1.31 -28.42
CA GLN A 442 -10.12 0.82 -29.17
C GLN A 442 -10.47 0.22 -30.54
N LEU A 443 -11.70 -0.27 -30.72
CA LEU A 443 -12.14 -1.03 -31.91
C LEU A 443 -11.84 -0.41 -33.29
N PRO A 444 -11.72 0.92 -33.47
CA PRO A 444 -11.32 1.45 -34.77
C PRO A 444 -9.99 0.88 -35.31
N HIS A 445 -9.03 0.55 -34.43
CA HIS A 445 -7.69 0.13 -34.82
C HIS A 445 -7.08 -1.00 -33.95
N GLU A 446 -7.61 -1.23 -32.75
CA GLU A 446 -7.03 -2.11 -31.72
C GLU A 446 -8.10 -2.98 -31.07
N LEU A 447 -7.69 -4.07 -30.40
CA LEU A 447 -8.58 -5.03 -29.73
C LEU A 447 -9.71 -5.58 -30.63
N THR A 448 -9.47 -5.68 -31.93
CA THR A 448 -10.41 -6.21 -32.93
C THR A 448 -10.42 -7.74 -32.98
N SER A 449 -9.49 -8.40 -32.29
CA SER A 449 -9.43 -9.84 -32.08
C SER A 449 -9.15 -10.15 -30.62
N TRP A 450 -9.63 -11.30 -30.15
CA TRP A 450 -9.39 -11.78 -28.80
C TRP A 450 -8.96 -13.25 -28.78
N THR A 451 -8.12 -13.58 -27.82
CA THR A 451 -7.94 -14.94 -27.34
C THR A 451 -8.73 -15.10 -26.05
N VAL A 452 -9.62 -16.09 -26.00
CA VAL A 452 -10.36 -16.46 -24.79
C VAL A 452 -9.83 -17.80 -24.30
N VAL A 453 -9.55 -17.91 -23.01
CA VAL A 453 -9.05 -19.13 -22.40
C VAL A 453 -9.91 -19.53 -21.22
N LEU A 454 -10.39 -20.77 -21.21
CA LEU A 454 -10.98 -21.39 -20.04
C LEU A 454 -9.89 -22.15 -19.29
N ILE A 455 -9.53 -21.63 -18.11
CA ILE A 455 -8.47 -22.20 -17.28
C ILE A 455 -8.97 -23.48 -16.62
N SER A 456 -8.13 -24.50 -16.67
CA SER A 456 -8.36 -25.81 -16.04
C SER A 456 -7.11 -26.21 -15.27
N SER A 457 -7.24 -26.37 -13.96
CA SER A 457 -6.11 -26.72 -13.08
C SER A 457 -5.80 -28.21 -13.15
N ASN A 458 -4.56 -28.56 -13.48
CA ASN A 458 -4.08 -29.95 -13.48
C ASN A 458 -4.01 -30.55 -12.07
N ARG A 459 -3.98 -29.71 -11.02
CA ARG A 459 -3.90 -30.12 -9.61
C ARG A 459 -5.24 -29.99 -8.88
N ALA A 460 -6.33 -29.78 -9.63
CA ALA A 460 -7.65 -29.62 -9.05
C ALA A 460 -8.10 -30.89 -8.31
N LYS A 461 -8.66 -30.72 -7.12
CA LYS A 461 -9.38 -31.79 -6.42
C LYS A 461 -10.76 -32.00 -7.05
N ASN A 462 -11.46 -30.89 -7.29
CA ASN A 462 -12.79 -30.89 -7.87
C ASN A 462 -12.75 -30.59 -9.36
N LYS A 463 -13.62 -31.28 -10.11
CA LYS A 463 -13.83 -31.04 -11.54
C LYS A 463 -15.30 -30.75 -11.80
N ARG A 464 -15.57 -29.96 -12.83
CA ARG A 464 -16.94 -29.66 -13.26
C ARG A 464 -17.04 -29.59 -14.77
N ASN A 465 -18.18 -29.96 -15.32
CA ASN A 465 -18.52 -29.65 -16.70
C ASN A 465 -18.91 -28.18 -16.80
N ILE A 466 -18.21 -27.43 -17.65
CA ILE A 466 -18.53 -26.03 -17.95
C ILE A 466 -18.66 -25.90 -19.46
N ALA A 467 -19.88 -25.61 -19.92
CA ALA A 467 -20.20 -25.52 -21.35
C ALA A 467 -19.74 -26.73 -22.19
N GLY A 468 -19.83 -27.95 -21.65
CA GLY A 468 -19.44 -29.19 -22.34
C GLY A 468 -17.98 -29.60 -22.15
N ASN A 469 -17.16 -28.81 -21.44
CA ASN A 469 -15.74 -29.09 -21.21
C ASN A 469 -15.51 -29.59 -19.77
N GLU A 470 -14.69 -30.62 -19.58
CA GLU A 470 -14.28 -31.06 -18.23
C GLU A 470 -13.18 -30.11 -17.70
N VAL A 471 -13.51 -29.34 -16.67
CA VAL A 471 -12.62 -28.31 -16.10
C VAL A 471 -12.22 -28.69 -14.68
N GLY A 472 -10.92 -28.68 -14.39
CA GLY A 472 -10.39 -28.74 -13.03
C GLY A 472 -10.48 -27.38 -12.36
N LEU A 473 -11.21 -27.30 -11.24
CA LEU A 473 -11.44 -26.05 -10.52
C LEU A 473 -10.17 -25.56 -9.82
N THR A 474 -9.96 -24.25 -9.86
CA THR A 474 -8.78 -23.61 -9.27
C THR A 474 -9.07 -23.25 -7.81
N LEU A 475 -8.35 -23.87 -6.88
CA LEU A 475 -8.46 -23.48 -5.47
C LEU A 475 -7.76 -22.14 -5.22
N ARG A 476 -8.47 -21.20 -4.58
CA ARG A 476 -7.94 -19.93 -4.08
C ARG A 476 -8.48 -19.70 -2.69
N ARG A 477 -7.61 -19.46 -1.71
CA ARG A 477 -8.04 -19.26 -0.32
C ARG A 477 -8.73 -17.92 -0.13
N ASP A 478 -9.71 -17.89 0.77
CA ASP A 478 -10.36 -16.65 1.21
C ASP A 478 -9.53 -15.95 2.29
N ALA A 479 -9.27 -14.67 2.10
CA ALA A 479 -8.58 -13.79 3.06
C ALA A 479 -9.57 -13.06 3.98
N SER A 480 -10.86 -13.10 3.66
CA SER A 480 -11.87 -12.33 4.39
C SER A 480 -12.24 -12.99 5.73
N SER A 481 -12.75 -12.19 6.67
CA SER A 481 -13.34 -12.73 7.90
C SER A 481 -14.55 -13.61 7.58
N GLU A 482 -14.82 -14.63 8.40
CA GLU A 482 -15.97 -15.53 8.23
C GLU A 482 -17.32 -14.79 8.11
N SER A 483 -17.45 -13.62 8.74
CA SER A 483 -18.65 -12.78 8.70
C SER A 483 -18.81 -11.93 7.43
N SER A 484 -17.77 -11.86 6.59
CA SER A 484 -17.78 -11.04 5.37
C SER A 484 -18.61 -11.69 4.26
N GLN A 485 -19.36 -10.88 3.51
CA GLN A 485 -20.02 -11.30 2.26
C GLN A 485 -19.09 -11.23 1.04
N GLU A 486 -17.87 -10.75 1.24
CA GLU A 486 -16.82 -10.70 0.22
C GLU A 486 -16.05 -12.02 0.21
N TYR A 487 -15.76 -12.57 -0.97
CA TYR A 487 -14.76 -13.60 -1.17
C TYR A 487 -13.49 -12.92 -1.69
N ARG A 488 -12.52 -12.70 -0.81
CA ARG A 488 -11.30 -11.96 -1.15
C ARG A 488 -10.17 -12.93 -1.37
N LEU A 489 -9.55 -12.88 -2.55
CA LEU A 489 -8.42 -13.76 -2.83
C LEU A 489 -7.23 -13.37 -1.95
N ILE A 490 -6.63 -14.33 -1.25
CA ILE A 490 -5.35 -14.11 -0.55
C ILE A 490 -4.34 -13.50 -1.53
N LYS A 491 -3.73 -12.38 -1.11
CA LYS A 491 -2.72 -11.62 -1.88
C LYS A 491 -3.26 -10.92 -3.13
N SER A 492 -4.59 -10.83 -3.28
CA SER A 492 -5.25 -10.16 -4.41
C SER A 492 -4.80 -10.68 -5.79
N ARG A 493 -4.60 -12.00 -5.94
CA ARG A 493 -4.16 -12.61 -7.21
C ARG A 493 -4.94 -13.84 -7.63
N LEU A 494 -5.31 -13.86 -8.90
CA LEU A 494 -6.00 -14.93 -9.61
C LEU A 494 -5.10 -15.55 -10.69
N LEU A 495 -4.36 -14.72 -11.44
CA LEU A 495 -3.49 -15.09 -12.56
C LEU A 495 -2.35 -16.00 -12.13
N SER A 496 -2.15 -17.11 -12.86
CA SER A 496 -0.85 -17.77 -12.90
C SER A 496 0.01 -17.09 -13.98
N PRO A 497 1.26 -16.68 -13.71
CA PRO A 497 2.06 -15.95 -14.70
C PRO A 497 2.21 -16.62 -16.07
N THR A 498 2.26 -17.95 -16.11
CA THR A 498 2.39 -18.72 -17.35
C THR A 498 1.04 -18.91 -18.08
N ASP A 499 -0.06 -18.42 -17.53
CA ASP A 499 -1.33 -18.34 -18.25
C ASP A 499 -1.38 -17.11 -19.17
N GLU A 500 -0.61 -16.07 -18.84
CA GLU A 500 -0.67 -14.79 -19.54
C GLU A 500 -0.13 -14.85 -20.98
N TRP A 501 0.74 -15.79 -21.33
CA TRP A 501 1.31 -15.91 -22.68
C TRP A 501 0.63 -16.97 -23.56
N LEU A 502 -0.53 -17.50 -23.15
CA LEU A 502 -1.19 -18.61 -23.87
C LEU A 502 -1.61 -18.24 -25.30
N ASP A 503 -1.77 -16.94 -25.56
CA ASP A 503 -2.02 -16.37 -26.88
C ASP A 503 -0.77 -16.13 -27.74
N LEU A 504 0.43 -16.23 -27.16
CA LEU A 504 1.69 -15.96 -27.86
C LEU A 504 2.30 -17.23 -28.47
N SER A 505 3.07 -17.05 -29.55
CA SER A 505 3.84 -18.12 -30.20
C SER A 505 5.01 -18.58 -29.33
N GLN A 506 5.51 -19.79 -29.57
CA GLN A 506 6.66 -20.30 -28.81
C GLN A 506 7.91 -19.43 -29.01
N GLU A 507 8.16 -18.94 -30.22
CA GLU A 507 9.27 -18.03 -30.53
C GLU A 507 9.20 -16.74 -29.69
N THR A 508 8.02 -16.12 -29.60
CA THR A 508 7.84 -14.92 -28.76
C THR A 508 7.99 -15.24 -27.28
N ARG A 509 7.52 -16.39 -26.80
CA ARG A 509 7.69 -16.82 -25.41
C ARG A 509 9.18 -16.99 -25.07
N ASP A 510 9.96 -17.59 -25.96
CA ASP A 510 11.40 -17.77 -25.78
C ASP A 510 12.14 -16.43 -25.74
N GLU A 511 11.78 -15.49 -26.64
CA GLU A 511 12.31 -14.13 -26.63
C GLU A 511 12.01 -13.40 -25.31
N ILE A 512 10.77 -13.50 -24.79
CA ILE A 512 10.38 -12.91 -23.51
C ILE A 512 11.23 -13.47 -22.37
N LEU A 513 11.45 -14.78 -22.32
CA LEU A 513 12.28 -15.41 -21.29
C LEU A 513 13.73 -14.98 -21.38
N GLU A 514 14.29 -14.84 -22.58
CA GLU A 514 15.65 -14.35 -22.78
C GLU A 514 15.82 -12.92 -22.25
N ILE A 515 14.92 -12.01 -22.63
CA ILE A 515 14.93 -10.62 -22.15
C ILE A 515 14.75 -10.58 -20.62
N THR A 516 13.84 -11.40 -20.08
CA THR A 516 13.60 -11.51 -18.63
C THR A 516 14.86 -11.95 -17.89
N ARG A 517 15.56 -12.98 -18.38
CA ARG A 517 16.82 -13.47 -17.78
C ARG A 517 17.92 -12.42 -17.84
N ARG A 518 18.08 -11.73 -18.96
CA ARG A 518 19.08 -10.66 -19.14
C ARG A 518 18.87 -9.52 -18.16
N ARG A 519 17.64 -9.00 -18.04
CA ARG A 519 17.32 -7.93 -17.07
C ARG A 519 17.58 -8.34 -15.62
N ARG A 520 17.27 -9.58 -15.26
CA ARG A 520 17.58 -10.12 -13.91
C ARG A 520 19.09 -10.13 -13.67
N ALA A 521 19.89 -10.57 -14.65
CA ALA A 521 21.34 -10.59 -14.53
C ALA A 521 21.94 -9.18 -14.42
N GLU A 522 21.49 -8.22 -15.23
CA GLU A 522 21.90 -6.81 -15.17
C GLU A 522 21.57 -6.17 -13.82
N ALA A 523 20.45 -6.58 -13.20
CA ALA A 523 20.08 -6.16 -11.85
C ALA A 523 20.82 -6.90 -10.72
N GLY A 524 21.83 -7.73 -11.04
CA GLY A 524 22.62 -8.47 -10.06
C GLY A 524 21.86 -9.59 -9.34
N LYS A 525 20.73 -10.05 -9.91
CA LYS A 525 19.84 -11.03 -9.28
C LYS A 525 20.26 -12.46 -9.64
N PRO A 526 20.02 -13.44 -8.74
CA PRO A 526 20.32 -14.84 -9.03
C PRO A 526 19.47 -15.35 -10.22
N PRO A 527 20.00 -16.30 -11.00
CA PRO A 527 19.26 -16.93 -12.08
C PRO A 527 17.99 -17.59 -11.53
N SER A 528 16.83 -17.21 -12.06
CA SER A 528 15.54 -17.78 -11.65
C SER A 528 15.47 -19.25 -12.03
N SER A 529 15.14 -20.12 -11.06
CA SER A 529 14.79 -21.52 -11.31
C SER A 529 13.42 -21.68 -12.00
N SER A 530 12.62 -20.62 -12.03
CA SER A 530 11.30 -20.59 -12.66
C SER A 530 11.36 -19.95 -14.06
N ASN A 531 10.83 -20.62 -15.09
CA ASN A 531 10.59 -20.09 -16.44
C ASN A 531 9.41 -19.10 -16.44
N THR A 532 9.41 -18.16 -15.49
CA THR A 532 8.31 -17.22 -15.30
C THR A 532 8.58 -15.95 -16.12
N PRO A 533 7.67 -15.56 -17.03
CA PRO A 533 7.85 -14.36 -17.85
C PRO A 533 7.64 -13.09 -17.01
N ASP A 534 8.35 -12.02 -17.38
CA ASP A 534 8.00 -10.67 -16.97
C ASP A 534 6.74 -10.21 -17.71
N GLY A 535 5.65 -9.97 -16.98
CA GLY A 535 4.36 -9.61 -17.57
C GLY A 535 4.37 -8.28 -18.34
N LYS A 536 5.25 -7.33 -18.00
CA LYS A 536 5.38 -6.06 -18.73
C LYS A 536 6.02 -6.27 -20.09
N ILE A 537 7.07 -7.09 -20.16
CA ILE A 537 7.71 -7.49 -21.43
C ILE A 537 6.73 -8.29 -22.27
N LEU A 538 5.99 -9.21 -21.64
CA LEU A 538 4.98 -10.01 -22.30
C LEU A 538 3.91 -9.12 -22.97
N ARG A 539 3.34 -8.16 -22.24
CA ARG A 539 2.32 -7.24 -22.77
C ARG A 539 2.86 -6.32 -23.86
N SER A 540 4.13 -5.92 -23.80
CA SER A 540 4.74 -5.11 -24.86
C SER A 540 5.03 -5.89 -26.14
N LYS A 541 5.12 -7.22 -26.05
CA LYS A 541 5.26 -8.13 -27.20
C LYS A 541 3.92 -8.59 -27.77
N ARG A 542 2.80 -8.40 -27.06
CA ARG A 542 1.46 -8.71 -27.55
C ARG A 542 1.03 -7.70 -28.61
N SER A 543 0.48 -8.18 -29.71
CA SER A 543 -0.09 -7.34 -30.76
C SER A 543 -1.21 -6.44 -30.20
N PRO A 544 -1.23 -5.13 -30.49
CA PRO A 544 -2.32 -4.22 -30.11
C PRO A 544 -3.70 -4.63 -30.65
N ILE A 545 -3.71 -5.44 -31.71
CA ILE A 545 -4.93 -5.99 -32.33
C ILE A 545 -5.59 -7.05 -31.43
N ASN A 546 -4.81 -7.75 -30.58
CA ASN A 546 -5.29 -8.90 -29.82
C ASN A 546 -5.38 -8.62 -28.32
N GLY A 547 -6.57 -8.82 -27.74
CA GLY A 547 -6.76 -8.91 -26.29
C GLY A 547 -6.72 -10.35 -25.78
N LEU A 548 -6.37 -10.55 -24.50
CA LEU A 548 -6.44 -11.86 -23.85
C LEU A 548 -7.45 -11.82 -22.70
N LEU A 549 -8.46 -12.69 -22.73
CA LEU A 549 -9.41 -12.94 -21.64
C LEU A 549 -9.18 -14.36 -21.08
N LEU A 550 -8.86 -14.45 -19.80
CA LEU A 550 -8.73 -15.70 -19.05
C LEU A 550 -9.94 -15.84 -18.12
N LEU A 551 -10.63 -16.96 -18.20
CA LEU A 551 -11.76 -17.32 -17.34
C LEU A 551 -11.28 -18.38 -16.34
N TYR A 552 -11.40 -18.08 -15.05
CA TYR A 552 -10.97 -18.94 -13.95
C TYR A 552 -12.18 -19.45 -13.16
N PRO A 553 -12.61 -20.69 -13.39
CA PRO A 553 -13.52 -21.38 -12.50
C PRO A 553 -12.80 -21.73 -11.19
N LEU A 554 -13.27 -21.12 -10.10
CA LEU A 554 -12.73 -21.33 -8.77
C LEU A 554 -13.45 -22.47 -8.05
N ASP A 555 -12.69 -23.19 -7.23
CA ASP A 555 -13.23 -24.21 -6.36
C ASP A 555 -14.01 -23.53 -5.22
N PRO A 556 -15.30 -23.83 -5.03
CA PRO A 556 -16.13 -23.15 -4.04
C PRO A 556 -15.93 -23.64 -2.59
N GLU A 557 -14.98 -24.55 -2.35
CA GLU A 557 -14.62 -25.09 -1.01
C GLU A 557 -14.51 -23.98 0.05
N GLU A 558 -13.93 -22.83 -0.30
CA GLU A 558 -13.66 -21.73 0.63
C GLU A 558 -14.88 -20.89 1.00
N ILE A 559 -15.97 -20.99 0.22
CA ILE A 559 -17.20 -20.25 0.47
C ILE A 559 -18.40 -21.18 0.75
N ASN A 560 -18.15 -22.48 0.89
CA ASN A 560 -19.16 -23.52 1.11
C ASN A 560 -20.33 -23.45 0.10
N SER A 561 -20.01 -23.27 -1.19
CA SER A 561 -21.02 -23.25 -2.27
C SER A 561 -20.99 -24.53 -3.11
N GLU A 562 -22.12 -24.89 -3.71
CA GLU A 562 -22.22 -26.03 -4.64
C GLU A 562 -21.82 -25.66 -6.08
N ILE A 563 -21.69 -24.37 -6.38
CA ILE A 563 -21.36 -23.86 -7.71
C ILE A 563 -19.99 -23.19 -7.74
N PRO A 564 -19.19 -23.35 -8.82
CA PRO A 564 -17.92 -22.67 -8.93
C PRO A 564 -18.14 -21.17 -9.01
N VAL A 565 -17.24 -20.41 -8.40
CA VAL A 565 -17.19 -18.97 -8.56
C VAL A 565 -16.36 -18.67 -9.79
N ILE A 566 -16.87 -17.88 -10.74
CA ILE A 566 -16.11 -17.49 -11.92
C ILE A 566 -15.35 -16.20 -11.64
N GLY A 567 -14.02 -16.26 -11.64
CA GLY A 567 -13.15 -15.10 -11.76
C GLY A 567 -12.69 -14.90 -13.21
N PHE A 568 -12.19 -13.71 -13.53
CA PHE A 568 -11.57 -13.45 -14.83
C PHE A 568 -10.33 -12.56 -14.71
N VAL A 569 -9.47 -12.68 -15.72
CA VAL A 569 -8.31 -11.81 -15.94
C VAL A 569 -8.31 -11.33 -17.39
N ILE A 570 -8.13 -10.04 -17.61
CA ILE A 570 -7.84 -9.47 -18.93
C ILE A 570 -6.42 -8.95 -18.95
N SER A 571 -5.65 -9.39 -19.93
CA SER A 571 -4.32 -8.85 -20.21
C SER A 571 -4.36 -8.01 -21.47
N PHE A 572 -4.15 -6.71 -21.31
CA PHE A 572 -4.16 -5.75 -22.41
C PHE A 572 -2.76 -5.59 -22.99
N PRO A 573 -2.64 -5.50 -24.33
CA PRO A 573 -1.36 -5.21 -24.99
C PRO A 573 -0.88 -3.79 -24.67
N ASP A 574 0.41 -3.54 -24.92
CA ASP A 574 0.91 -2.17 -25.02
C ASP A 574 0.37 -1.50 -26.29
N SER A 575 0.22 -0.19 -26.23
CA SER A 575 -0.31 0.61 -27.33
C SER A 575 0.16 2.07 -27.26
N LYS A 576 0.53 2.58 -28.43
CA LYS A 576 0.91 3.99 -28.66
C LYS A 576 -0.28 4.84 -29.14
N THR A 577 -1.35 4.20 -29.62
CA THR A 577 -2.52 4.86 -30.21
C THR A 577 -3.79 4.70 -29.38
N ALA A 578 -3.69 4.05 -28.21
CA ALA A 578 -4.82 3.77 -27.33
C ALA A 578 -5.59 5.04 -26.95
N GLN A 579 -6.89 5.01 -27.19
CA GLN A 579 -7.81 6.07 -26.79
C GLN A 579 -8.14 5.96 -25.30
N MET A 580 -8.13 7.09 -24.60
CA MET A 580 -8.52 7.11 -23.19
C MET A 580 -10.04 7.22 -23.05
N VAL A 581 -10.60 6.55 -22.05
CA VAL A 581 -12.03 6.62 -21.75
C VAL A 581 -12.31 7.48 -20.55
N GLU A 582 -13.25 8.40 -20.71
CA GLU A 582 -13.69 9.29 -19.63
C GLU A 582 -14.67 8.57 -18.69
N TYR A 583 -14.52 8.72 -17.39
CA TYR A 583 -15.50 8.29 -16.39
C TYR A 583 -15.71 9.38 -15.35
N LYS A 584 -16.95 9.50 -14.87
CA LYS A 584 -17.29 10.44 -13.81
C LYS A 584 -17.21 9.74 -12.48
N VAL A 585 -16.43 10.30 -11.57
CA VAL A 585 -16.38 9.81 -10.19
C VAL A 585 -17.69 10.20 -9.50
N ASN A 586 -18.51 9.20 -9.13
CA ASN A 586 -19.79 9.44 -8.48
C ASN A 586 -19.63 9.51 -6.96
N ASN A 587 -20.03 10.64 -6.36
CA ASN A 587 -19.69 11.00 -4.98
C ASN A 587 -20.59 10.33 -3.91
N VAL A 588 -21.56 9.49 -4.29
CA VAL A 588 -22.52 8.89 -3.33
C VAL A 588 -21.82 7.83 -2.47
N TYR A 589 -21.06 6.92 -3.08
CA TYR A 589 -20.13 6.01 -2.38
C TYR A 589 -19.07 6.80 -1.59
N TRP A 590 -18.57 7.90 -2.16
CA TRP A 590 -17.62 8.77 -1.46
C TRP A 590 -18.22 9.41 -0.19
N LYS A 591 -19.49 9.82 -0.22
CA LYS A 591 -20.15 10.42 0.95
C LYS A 591 -20.47 9.42 2.04
N GLU A 592 -20.91 8.23 1.69
CA GLU A 592 -21.27 7.16 2.64
C GLU A 592 -20.02 6.52 3.28
N GLU A 593 -18.98 6.24 2.48
CA GLU A 593 -17.73 5.58 2.94
C GLU A 593 -16.65 6.55 3.44
N PHE A 594 -16.64 7.82 2.98
CA PHE A 594 -15.53 8.77 3.22
C PHE A 594 -15.96 10.18 3.71
N VAL A 595 -17.23 10.61 3.56
CA VAL A 595 -17.73 11.96 4.00
C VAL A 595 -18.83 11.88 5.07
N SER A 596 -18.98 10.78 5.82
CA SER A 596 -19.75 10.81 7.09
C SER A 596 -19.09 11.67 8.20
N HIS A 597 -18.11 12.50 7.82
CA HIS A 597 -17.49 13.52 8.65
C HIS A 597 -18.20 14.85 8.40
N ASP A 598 -19.28 15.10 9.14
CA ASP A 598 -19.91 16.42 9.25
C ASP A 598 -18.85 17.49 9.55
N GLY A 599 -18.51 18.23 8.50
CA GLY A 599 -17.63 19.40 8.52
C GLY A 599 -18.10 20.46 7.53
N ALA A 600 -19.38 20.43 7.14
CA ALA A 600 -20.00 21.40 6.24
C ALA A 600 -21.13 22.17 6.93
N LYS A 601 -20.86 22.74 8.10
CA LYS A 601 -21.56 23.91 8.62
C LYS A 601 -20.51 24.80 9.31
N TYR A 602 -20.64 26.10 9.15
CA TYR A 602 -19.72 27.18 9.55
C TYR A 602 -18.64 27.56 8.53
N LEU A 603 -19.07 28.09 7.39
CA LEU A 603 -18.48 29.30 6.84
C LEU A 603 -19.63 30.15 6.27
N GLU A 604 -20.35 30.83 7.16
CA GLU A 604 -21.07 32.04 6.77
C GLU A 604 -20.04 33.12 6.45
N ASN A 605 -20.34 33.85 5.39
CA ASN A 605 -19.52 34.86 4.76
C ASN A 605 -19.34 36.06 5.71
N THR A 606 -18.21 36.14 6.40
CA THR A 606 -17.74 37.41 6.99
C THR A 606 -16.56 37.91 6.17
N GLY A 607 -16.86 38.84 5.26
CA GLY A 607 -15.88 39.46 4.39
C GLY A 607 -14.73 40.13 5.15
N GLY A 608 -13.56 40.18 4.49
CA GLY A 608 -12.41 40.95 4.96
C GLY A 608 -11.07 40.24 4.74
N GLY A 609 -10.40 40.59 3.64
CA GLY A 609 -8.95 40.81 3.49
C GLY A 609 -7.92 39.93 4.21
N TYR A 610 -7.00 39.39 3.39
CA TYR A 610 -5.63 38.91 3.66
C TYR A 610 -5.44 37.49 4.21
N TRP A 611 -4.95 36.60 3.33
CA TRP A 611 -4.36 35.32 3.69
C TRP A 611 -2.83 35.47 3.86
N LYS A 612 -2.34 35.34 5.10
CA LYS A 612 -0.90 35.19 5.38
C LYS A 612 -0.50 33.72 5.19
N CYS A 613 0.20 33.42 4.11
CA CYS A 613 0.88 32.14 3.91
C CYS A 613 2.21 32.17 4.67
N THR A 614 2.29 31.48 5.81
CA THR A 614 3.55 31.41 6.58
C THR A 614 4.35 30.20 6.09
N LEU A 615 5.27 30.43 5.15
CA LEU A 615 6.28 29.45 4.74
C LEU A 615 7.32 29.35 5.87
N TRP A 616 7.45 28.17 6.49
CA TRP A 616 8.59 27.90 7.37
C TRP A 616 9.77 27.44 6.51
N LEU A 617 10.76 28.33 6.33
CA LEU A 617 12.07 27.99 5.79
C LEU A 617 12.87 27.29 6.91
N TYR A 618 12.99 25.97 6.82
CA TYR A 618 13.99 25.23 7.58
C TYR A 618 15.26 25.16 6.71
N HIS A 619 16.40 25.65 7.22
CA HIS A 619 17.70 25.40 6.61
C HIS A 619 18.04 23.91 6.73
N PRO A 620 18.17 23.15 5.63
CA PRO A 620 18.74 21.80 5.69
C PRO A 620 20.27 21.88 5.92
N PRO A 621 20.91 20.84 6.49
CA PRO A 621 22.36 20.77 6.56
C PRO A 621 23.00 20.76 5.15
N PRO A 622 24.28 21.14 5.00
CA PRO A 622 24.90 21.36 3.70
C PRO A 622 24.87 20.08 2.85
N ILE A 623 24.33 20.23 1.64
CA ILE A 623 24.34 19.25 0.55
C ILE A 623 25.78 18.80 0.32
N THR A 624 26.06 17.51 0.49
CA THR A 624 27.38 16.95 0.19
C THR A 624 27.65 16.99 -1.32
N ARG A 625 28.91 17.22 -1.70
CA ARG A 625 29.40 17.38 -3.08
C ARG A 625 28.98 16.26 -4.06
N ASP A 626 28.59 15.11 -3.56
CA ASP A 626 28.22 13.94 -4.38
C ASP A 626 26.83 14.05 -5.02
N CYS A 627 25.87 14.77 -4.39
CA CYS A 627 24.55 15.02 -5.00
C CYS A 627 24.63 15.91 -6.25
N ILE A 628 25.59 16.84 -6.29
CA ILE A 628 25.77 17.76 -7.43
C ILE A 628 26.43 17.05 -8.63
N ARG A 629 27.27 16.03 -8.38
CA ARG A 629 27.94 15.26 -9.46
C ARG A 629 27.01 14.31 -10.22
N CYS A 630 25.93 13.81 -9.61
CA CYS A 630 24.93 13.00 -10.33
C CYS A 630 24.08 13.86 -11.28
N LEU A 631 23.79 15.11 -10.92
CA LEU A 631 22.99 16.02 -11.75
C LEU A 631 23.75 16.58 -12.97
N SER A 632 25.08 16.51 -13.00
CA SER A 632 25.88 17.07 -14.10
C SER A 632 26.17 16.07 -15.24
N ARG A 633 25.55 14.88 -15.24
CA ARG A 633 25.76 13.83 -16.25
C ARG A 633 24.51 13.45 -17.04
N TYR A 634 23.40 14.15 -16.86
CA TYR A 634 22.15 13.96 -17.62
C TYR A 634 21.75 15.24 -18.34
#